data_AF-A0A443S122-F1
#
_entry.id   AF-A0A443S122-F1
#
_cell.length_a   1.000
_cell.length_b   1.000
_cell.length_c   1.000
_cell.angle_alpha   90.00
_cell.angle_beta   90.00
_cell.angle_gamma   90.00
#
_symmetry.space_group_name_H-M   'P 1'
#
loop_
_entity.id
_entity.type
_entity.pdbx_description
1 polymer ?
#
loop_
_entity_poly.entity_id
_entity_poly.type
_entity_poly.pdbx_seq_one_letter_code
_entity_poly.pdbx_strand_id
1 'polypeptide(L)'
;MCDKKGFGPVPCAFTGAPDPLTDDEAKAAMKEMCPHLASEAALCCDKDQILEMRSSFEIYGLFLKKCPSCFLNYQKIFCHLYCSPKQNTFAKVLNTTKSEEGKDQIQEIDYFVHNDFVKGIYESCKGVTRFGLKIIDVFCKPWSAEKCNQERMLKYLGADDEHLGHHPFQIDFVFTDKPTYTLGSETFTAANEMTYKCSESANGQPKCECAHCKAAC
;
A
#
# COMPACT_ATOMS: atom_id res chain seq x y z
N MET A 1 -8.78 10.47 -10.71
CA MET A 1 -8.38 11.22 -9.47
C MET A 1 -9.34 12.39 -9.22
N CYS A 2 -9.44 12.87 -7.98
CA CYS A 2 -10.11 14.11 -7.57
C CYS A 2 -9.02 15.18 -7.27
N ASP A 3 -9.18 16.01 -6.24
CA ASP A 3 -8.24 17.10 -5.93
C ASP A 3 -6.94 16.60 -5.28
N LYS A 4 -5.97 17.50 -5.13
CA LYS A 4 -4.72 17.27 -4.38
C LYS A 4 -4.84 17.80 -2.95
N LYS A 5 -4.50 16.98 -1.95
CA LYS A 5 -4.43 17.37 -0.53
C LYS A 5 -3.06 16.96 0.04
N GLY A 6 -2.44 17.86 0.80
CA GLY A 6 -1.18 17.60 1.49
C GLY A 6 -0.09 17.06 0.55
N PHE A 7 0.20 15.77 0.68
CA PHE A 7 1.32 15.09 0.03
C PHE A 7 0.99 14.40 -1.31
N GLY A 8 -0.25 14.53 -1.85
CA GLY A 8 -0.56 13.94 -3.15
C GLY A 8 -1.99 14.11 -3.65
N PRO A 9 -2.30 13.53 -4.82
CA PRO A 9 -3.67 13.45 -5.34
C PRO A 9 -4.52 12.49 -4.51
N VAL A 10 -5.81 12.79 -4.42
CA VAL A 10 -6.79 12.01 -3.66
C VAL A 10 -7.77 11.33 -4.63
N PRO A 11 -8.11 10.05 -4.44
CA PRO A 11 -9.10 9.37 -5.27
C PRO A 11 -10.52 9.93 -5.07
N CYS A 12 -11.33 9.83 -6.13
CA CYS A 12 -12.77 10.02 -6.02
C CYS A 12 -13.44 8.74 -5.52
N ALA A 13 -14.47 8.85 -4.71
CA ALA A 13 -15.35 7.75 -4.38
C ALA A 13 -16.14 7.34 -5.64
N PHE A 14 -16.11 6.05 -5.95
CA PHE A 14 -16.81 5.50 -7.10
C PHE A 14 -17.34 4.12 -6.77
N THR A 15 -18.63 3.89 -7.07
CA THR A 15 -19.28 2.59 -6.92
C THR A 15 -19.67 2.09 -8.30
N GLY A 16 -18.79 1.30 -8.91
CA GLY A 16 -19.00 0.72 -10.23
C GLY A 16 -18.18 -0.54 -10.43
N ALA A 17 -18.31 -1.13 -11.62
CA ALA A 17 -17.50 -2.29 -12.00
C ALA A 17 -16.05 -1.86 -12.27
N PRO A 18 -15.05 -2.75 -12.08
CA PRO A 18 -13.69 -2.52 -12.54
C PRO A 18 -13.64 -2.36 -14.07
N ASP A 19 -12.71 -1.55 -14.57
CA ASP A 19 -12.55 -1.25 -15.99
C ASP A 19 -11.29 -1.92 -16.59
N PRO A 20 -11.33 -2.36 -17.86
CA PRO A 20 -10.14 -2.86 -18.54
C PRO A 20 -9.06 -1.79 -18.69
N LEU A 21 -7.82 -2.13 -18.34
CA LEU A 21 -6.68 -1.24 -18.58
C LEU A 21 -6.21 -1.37 -20.03
N THR A 22 -6.40 -0.32 -20.83
CA THR A 22 -6.05 -0.33 -22.27
C THR A 22 -4.74 0.36 -22.60
N ASP A 23 -4.32 1.33 -21.78
CA ASP A 23 -3.12 2.14 -22.03
C ASP A 23 -1.82 1.35 -21.78
N ASP A 24 -0.89 1.39 -22.74
CA ASP A 24 0.31 0.55 -22.72
C ASP A 24 1.36 1.02 -21.70
N GLU A 25 1.45 2.32 -21.45
CA GLU A 25 2.34 2.89 -20.43
C GLU A 25 1.87 2.46 -19.03
N ALA A 26 0.57 2.60 -18.76
CA ALA A 26 -0.02 2.15 -17.51
C ALA A 26 0.12 0.63 -17.31
N LYS A 27 -0.06 -0.18 -18.37
CA LYS A 27 0.19 -1.64 -18.31
C LYS A 27 1.64 -1.96 -17.95
N ALA A 28 2.59 -1.23 -18.54
CA ALA A 28 4.01 -1.42 -18.22
C ALA A 28 4.30 -1.06 -16.75
N ALA A 29 3.76 0.06 -16.27
CA ALA A 29 3.88 0.47 -14.87
C ALA A 29 3.25 -0.58 -13.91
N MET A 30 2.08 -1.12 -14.24
CA MET A 30 1.43 -2.18 -13.45
C MET A 30 2.27 -3.46 -13.40
N LYS A 31 2.89 -3.87 -14.50
CA LYS A 31 3.80 -5.04 -14.51
C LYS A 31 5.02 -4.83 -13.62
N GLU A 32 5.55 -3.61 -13.57
CA GLU A 32 6.70 -3.27 -12.75
C GLU A 32 6.35 -3.26 -11.26
N MET A 33 5.29 -2.54 -10.88
CA MET A 33 4.99 -2.19 -9.48
C MET A 33 4.00 -3.14 -8.82
N CYS A 34 3.04 -3.64 -9.60
CA CYS A 34 1.91 -4.43 -9.14
C CYS A 34 1.81 -5.76 -9.92
N PRO A 35 2.89 -6.55 -10.03
CA PRO A 35 2.91 -7.74 -10.91
C PRO A 35 1.82 -8.78 -10.57
N HIS A 36 1.37 -8.82 -9.31
CA HIS A 36 0.27 -9.68 -8.85
C HIS A 36 -1.11 -9.30 -9.41
N LEU A 37 -1.29 -8.07 -9.91
CA LEU A 37 -2.52 -7.60 -10.54
C LEU A 37 -2.38 -7.44 -12.07
N ALA A 38 -1.17 -7.61 -12.61
CA ALA A 38 -0.89 -7.31 -14.02
C ALA A 38 -1.58 -8.25 -15.02
N SER A 39 -2.10 -9.39 -14.56
CA SER A 39 -2.88 -10.35 -15.34
C SER A 39 -4.39 -10.20 -15.17
N GLU A 40 -4.86 -9.30 -14.31
CA GLU A 40 -6.29 -9.06 -14.14
C GLU A 40 -6.89 -8.46 -15.42
N ALA A 41 -8.10 -8.91 -15.77
CA ALA A 41 -8.79 -8.42 -16.96
C ALA A 41 -9.29 -6.98 -16.81
N ALA A 42 -9.54 -6.55 -15.57
CA ALA A 42 -10.04 -5.24 -15.23
C ALA A 42 -9.53 -4.82 -13.83
N LEU A 43 -9.44 -3.51 -13.59
CA LEU A 43 -8.90 -2.91 -12.37
C LEU A 43 -9.83 -1.79 -11.89
N CYS A 44 -9.75 -1.45 -10.60
CA CYS A 44 -10.45 -0.30 -10.02
C CYS A 44 -9.60 0.99 -10.04
N CYS A 45 -8.54 1.02 -10.85
CA CYS A 45 -7.73 2.21 -11.08
C CYS A 45 -7.60 2.51 -12.57
N ASP A 46 -7.65 3.79 -12.91
CA ASP A 46 -7.40 4.29 -14.25
C ASP A 46 -5.90 4.56 -14.51
N LYS A 47 -5.57 4.97 -15.74
CA LYS A 47 -4.22 5.35 -16.14
C LYS A 47 -3.60 6.39 -15.21
N ASP A 48 -4.33 7.46 -14.92
CA ASP A 48 -3.79 8.60 -14.17
C ASP A 48 -3.48 8.19 -12.73
N GLN A 49 -4.36 7.38 -12.13
CA GLN A 49 -4.14 6.80 -10.80
C GLN A 49 -2.90 5.91 -10.76
N ILE A 50 -2.67 5.10 -11.80
CA ILE A 50 -1.49 4.23 -11.90
C ILE A 50 -0.20 5.04 -12.00
N LEU A 51 -0.17 6.09 -12.83
CA LEU A 51 1.02 6.92 -13.03
C LEU A 51 1.33 7.81 -11.81
N GLU A 52 0.30 8.30 -11.13
CA GLU A 52 0.47 8.99 -9.84
C GLU A 52 1.00 8.03 -8.77
N MET A 53 0.44 6.83 -8.66
CA MET A 53 0.93 5.79 -7.74
C MET A 53 2.38 5.41 -8.03
N ARG A 54 2.79 5.35 -9.32
CA ARG A 54 4.18 5.16 -9.72
C ARG A 54 5.09 6.24 -9.16
N SER A 55 4.70 7.50 -9.35
CA SER A 55 5.46 8.66 -8.86
C SER A 55 5.61 8.61 -7.34
N SER A 56 4.54 8.26 -6.60
CA SER A 56 4.60 8.06 -5.15
C SER A 56 5.55 6.91 -4.78
N PHE A 57 5.46 5.76 -5.45
CA PHE A 57 6.35 4.62 -5.19
C PHE A 57 7.82 4.92 -5.48
N GLU A 58 8.13 5.78 -6.44
CA GLU A 58 9.52 6.19 -6.70
C GLU A 58 10.13 6.94 -5.51
N ILE A 59 9.36 7.79 -4.84
CA ILE A 59 9.78 8.51 -3.62
C ILE A 59 10.12 7.53 -2.50
N TYR A 60 9.23 6.58 -2.20
CA TYR A 60 9.49 5.54 -1.19
C TYR A 60 10.60 4.58 -1.63
N GLY A 61 10.75 4.38 -2.94
CA GLY A 61 11.81 3.59 -3.55
C GLY A 61 13.21 4.11 -3.25
N LEU A 62 13.39 5.41 -2.96
CA LEU A 62 14.67 5.96 -2.50
C LEU A 62 15.16 5.28 -1.23
N PHE A 63 14.24 4.83 -0.38
CA PHE A 63 14.51 4.12 0.87
C PHE A 63 14.50 2.60 0.67
N LEU A 64 13.52 2.08 -0.07
CA LEU A 64 13.21 0.65 -0.08
C LEU A 64 13.90 -0.16 -1.18
N LYS A 65 14.31 0.44 -2.31
CA LYS A 65 14.83 -0.30 -3.49
C LYS A 65 16.11 -1.10 -3.22
N LYS A 66 16.81 -0.88 -2.10
CA LYS A 66 17.95 -1.71 -1.67
C LYS A 66 17.56 -3.12 -1.21
N CYS A 67 16.28 -3.35 -0.94
CA CYS A 67 15.73 -4.65 -0.66
C CYS A 67 14.49 -4.87 -1.53
N PRO A 68 14.64 -5.50 -2.72
CA PRO A 68 13.55 -5.63 -3.69
C PRO A 68 12.30 -6.32 -3.11
N SER A 69 12.46 -7.35 -2.30
CA SER A 69 11.35 -8.07 -1.65
C SER A 69 10.55 -7.17 -0.71
N CYS A 70 11.23 -6.32 0.08
CA CYS A 70 10.56 -5.32 0.92
C CYS A 70 9.79 -4.30 0.08
N PHE A 71 10.43 -3.76 -0.96
CA PHE A 71 9.78 -2.75 -1.79
C PHE A 71 8.55 -3.30 -2.51
N LEU A 72 8.62 -4.53 -3.05
CA LEU A 72 7.48 -5.18 -3.68
C LEU A 72 6.35 -5.48 -2.69
N ASN A 73 6.66 -5.85 -1.45
CA ASN A 73 5.64 -6.04 -0.42
C ASN A 73 4.96 -4.71 -0.02
N TYR A 74 5.74 -3.63 0.10
CA TYR A 74 5.22 -2.29 0.31
C TYR A 74 4.32 -1.83 -0.86
N GLN A 75 4.75 -2.03 -2.10
CA GLN A 75 3.94 -1.70 -3.27
C GLN A 75 2.65 -2.53 -3.27
N LYS A 76 2.73 -3.82 -2.95
CA LYS A 76 1.61 -4.76 -2.97
C LYS A 76 0.43 -4.32 -2.11
N ILE A 77 0.65 -3.83 -0.88
CA ILE A 77 -0.47 -3.41 -0.02
C ILE A 77 -1.24 -2.23 -0.61
N PHE A 78 -0.55 -1.28 -1.22
CA PHE A 78 -1.15 -0.11 -1.85
C PHE A 78 -1.70 -0.41 -3.26
N CYS A 79 -1.01 -1.22 -4.06
CA CYS A 79 -1.55 -1.73 -5.32
C CYS A 79 -2.88 -2.44 -5.11
N HIS A 80 -2.96 -3.31 -4.09
CA HIS A 80 -4.20 -4.01 -3.77
C HIS A 80 -5.29 -3.04 -3.34
N LEU A 81 -4.96 -2.06 -2.50
CA LEU A 81 -5.88 -1.00 -2.10
C LEU A 81 -6.41 -0.20 -3.29
N TYR A 82 -5.54 0.23 -4.20
CA TYR A 82 -5.87 1.21 -5.25
C TYR A 82 -6.38 0.61 -6.54
N CYS A 83 -6.00 -0.63 -6.87
CA CYS A 83 -6.23 -1.20 -8.20
C CYS A 83 -6.97 -2.53 -8.21
N SER A 84 -7.08 -3.24 -7.09
CA SER A 84 -7.74 -4.55 -7.07
C SER A 84 -9.18 -4.46 -7.60
N PRO A 85 -9.63 -5.39 -8.45
CA PRO A 85 -11.01 -5.42 -8.93
C PRO A 85 -12.03 -5.76 -7.83
N LYS A 86 -11.58 -6.05 -6.60
CA LYS A 86 -12.41 -6.47 -5.46
C LYS A 86 -12.27 -5.54 -4.26
N GLN A 87 -11.93 -4.26 -4.46
CA GLN A 87 -11.75 -3.26 -3.39
C GLN A 87 -12.86 -3.28 -2.34
N ASN A 88 -14.12 -3.34 -2.78
CA ASN A 88 -15.28 -3.34 -1.90
C ASN A 88 -15.35 -4.54 -0.92
N THR A 89 -14.53 -5.58 -1.12
CA THR A 89 -14.48 -6.72 -0.22
C THR A 89 -13.59 -6.49 1.01
N PHE A 90 -12.64 -5.55 0.94
CA PHE A 90 -11.65 -5.30 2.00
C PHE A 90 -11.44 -3.83 2.32
N ALA A 91 -12.11 -2.91 1.62
CA ALA A 91 -12.04 -1.49 1.88
C ALA A 91 -13.45 -0.90 2.03
N LYS A 92 -13.60 0.03 2.96
CA LYS A 92 -14.85 0.76 3.20
C LYS A 92 -14.56 2.25 3.30
N VAL A 93 -15.24 3.05 2.48
CA VAL A 93 -15.18 4.51 2.59
C VAL A 93 -15.96 4.95 3.82
N LEU A 94 -15.31 5.71 4.71
CA LEU A 94 -15.91 6.23 5.94
C LEU A 94 -16.35 7.69 5.78
N ASN A 95 -15.53 8.48 5.09
CA ASN A 95 -15.80 9.91 4.94
C ASN A 95 -15.41 10.41 3.55
N THR A 96 -16.18 11.38 3.06
CA THR A 96 -15.97 12.05 1.78
C THR A 96 -16.25 13.54 1.89
N THR A 97 -15.54 14.35 1.12
CA THR A 97 -15.84 15.77 0.89
C THR A 97 -16.14 16.03 -0.57
N LYS A 98 -16.63 17.22 -0.91
CA LYS A 98 -16.80 17.64 -2.31
C LYS A 98 -15.48 18.19 -2.84
N SER A 99 -15.06 17.70 -4.00
CA SER A 99 -13.94 18.25 -4.76
C SER A 99 -14.29 19.58 -5.43
N GLU A 100 -13.31 20.28 -6.01
CA GLU A 100 -13.52 21.49 -6.81
C GLU A 100 -14.49 21.25 -7.99
N GLU A 101 -14.47 20.05 -8.56
CA GLU A 101 -15.37 19.61 -9.62
C GLU A 101 -16.72 19.06 -9.10
N GLY A 102 -16.98 19.10 -7.79
CA GLY A 102 -18.21 18.62 -7.16
C GLY A 102 -18.33 17.10 -7.03
N LYS A 103 -17.26 16.34 -7.28
CA LYS A 103 -17.20 14.89 -7.09
C LYS A 103 -16.99 14.55 -5.62
N ASP A 104 -17.41 13.35 -5.20
CA ASP A 104 -17.12 12.85 -3.86
C ASP A 104 -15.65 12.43 -3.79
N GLN A 105 -14.85 13.17 -3.03
CA GLN A 105 -13.45 12.94 -2.79
C GLN A 105 -13.27 12.21 -1.46
N ILE A 106 -12.54 11.11 -1.46
CA ILE A 106 -12.32 10.28 -0.27
C ILE A 106 -11.49 11.05 0.75
N GLN A 107 -11.94 11.09 2.01
CA GLN A 107 -11.14 11.62 3.12
C GLN A 107 -10.61 10.52 4.03
N GLU A 108 -11.37 9.45 4.20
CA GLU A 108 -11.07 8.40 5.18
C GLU A 108 -11.63 7.06 4.72
N ILE A 109 -10.82 6.02 4.85
CA ILE A 109 -11.22 4.64 4.57
C ILE A 109 -10.76 3.69 5.67
N ASP A 110 -11.56 2.66 5.93
CA ASP A 110 -11.11 1.44 6.59
C ASP A 110 -10.51 0.50 5.53
N TYR A 111 -9.35 -0.08 5.82
CA TYR A 111 -8.71 -1.14 5.04
C TYR A 111 -8.50 -2.38 5.90
N PHE A 112 -9.33 -3.40 5.67
CA PHE A 112 -9.30 -4.68 6.38
C PHE A 112 -8.18 -5.57 5.85
N VAL A 113 -7.20 -5.88 6.70
CA VAL A 113 -5.99 -6.61 6.34
C VAL A 113 -5.71 -7.77 7.29
N HIS A 114 -5.23 -8.88 6.73
CA HIS A 114 -4.86 -10.05 7.52
C HIS A 114 -3.48 -9.86 8.17
N ASN A 115 -3.33 -10.32 9.41
CA ASN A 115 -2.09 -10.13 10.17
C ASN A 115 -0.86 -10.77 9.50
N ASP A 116 -1.00 -11.90 8.82
CA ASP A 116 0.13 -12.53 8.11
C ASP A 116 0.64 -11.66 6.95
N PHE A 117 -0.27 -11.00 6.22
CA PHE A 117 0.12 -10.10 5.13
C PHE A 117 0.93 -8.93 5.66
N VAL A 118 0.42 -8.27 6.69
CA VAL A 118 1.06 -7.12 7.33
C VAL A 118 2.40 -7.49 7.98
N LYS A 119 2.44 -8.64 8.65
CA LYS A 119 3.67 -9.19 9.24
C LYS A 119 4.72 -9.47 8.18
N GLY A 120 4.35 -10.05 7.04
CA GLY A 120 5.26 -10.31 5.93
C GLY A 120 5.90 -9.03 5.38
N ILE A 121 5.11 -7.96 5.21
CA ILE A 121 5.61 -6.63 4.82
C ILE A 121 6.65 -6.14 5.84
N TYR A 122 6.27 -6.08 7.12
CA TYR A 122 7.17 -5.61 8.18
C TYR A 122 8.46 -6.41 8.29
N GLU A 123 8.36 -7.74 8.32
CA GLU A 123 9.52 -8.63 8.46
C GLU A 123 10.49 -8.51 7.28
N SER A 124 9.98 -8.29 6.07
CA SER A 124 10.83 -8.05 4.90
C SER A 124 11.57 -6.71 4.96
N CYS A 125 11.04 -5.73 5.70
CA CYS A 125 11.50 -4.34 5.69
C CYS A 125 12.28 -3.91 6.94
N LYS A 126 12.08 -4.55 8.10
CA LYS A 126 12.61 -4.10 9.39
C LYS A 126 14.14 -4.01 9.46
N GLY A 127 14.85 -4.78 8.63
CA GLY A 127 16.32 -4.79 8.55
C GLY A 127 16.90 -3.79 7.55
N VAL A 128 16.06 -3.15 6.72
CA VAL A 128 16.55 -2.32 5.63
C VAL A 128 17.14 -1.01 6.17
N THR A 129 18.25 -0.61 5.59
CA THR A 129 19.00 0.59 5.98
C THR A 129 19.27 1.45 4.76
N ARG A 130 19.15 2.77 4.92
CA ARG A 130 19.40 3.76 3.86
C ARG A 130 19.85 5.07 4.49
N PHE A 131 20.80 5.75 3.86
CA PHE A 131 21.33 7.05 4.33
C PHE A 131 21.82 7.01 5.79
N GLY A 132 22.38 5.87 6.21
CA GLY A 132 22.85 5.66 7.60
C GLY A 132 21.74 5.41 8.63
N LEU A 133 20.47 5.34 8.22
CA LEU A 133 19.31 5.13 9.08
C LEU A 133 18.68 3.76 8.82
N LYS A 134 18.00 3.17 9.82
CA LYS A 134 17.05 2.08 9.57
C LYS A 134 15.77 2.68 9.03
N ILE A 135 15.18 2.05 8.02
CA ILE A 135 13.96 2.58 7.41
C ILE A 135 12.80 2.65 8.41
N ILE A 136 12.78 1.77 9.43
CA ILE A 136 11.73 1.73 10.46
C ILE A 136 11.80 2.94 11.40
N ASP A 137 12.94 3.62 11.51
CA ASP A 137 13.02 4.90 12.22
C ASP A 137 12.35 6.05 11.43
N VAL A 138 12.18 5.86 10.12
CA VAL A 138 11.53 6.83 9.22
C VAL A 138 10.06 6.48 9.03
N PHE A 139 9.74 5.21 8.81
CA PHE A 139 8.40 4.73 8.40
C PHE A 139 7.53 4.23 9.55
N CYS A 140 7.87 4.58 10.79
CA CYS A 140 7.13 4.14 11.96
C CYS A 140 6.97 5.25 13.00
N LYS A 141 7.06 6.50 12.58
CA LYS A 141 6.84 7.62 13.49
C LYS A 141 5.38 7.64 13.98
N PRO A 142 5.10 8.20 15.17
CA PRO A 142 6.02 8.78 16.13
C PRO A 142 6.76 7.74 17.00
N TRP A 143 6.61 6.44 16.72
CA TRP A 143 7.28 5.39 17.48
C TRP A 143 8.77 5.28 17.09
N SER A 144 9.62 4.98 18.08
CA SER A 144 11.02 4.62 17.82
C SER A 144 11.12 3.23 17.18
N ALA A 145 12.24 2.90 16.50
CA ALA A 145 12.45 1.56 15.97
C ALA A 145 12.23 0.44 17.00
N GLU A 146 12.62 0.64 18.27
CA GLU A 146 12.41 -0.35 19.34
C GLU A 146 10.94 -0.57 19.69
N LYS A 147 10.11 0.45 19.51
CA LYS A 147 8.66 0.39 19.73
C LYS A 147 7.90 0.11 18.44
N CYS A 148 8.57 0.08 17.30
CA CYS A 148 7.92 -0.17 16.02
C CYS A 148 7.51 -1.65 15.91
N ASN A 149 6.29 -1.88 15.41
CA ASN A 149 5.81 -3.20 15.02
C ASN A 149 5.03 -3.07 13.71
N GLN A 150 4.56 -4.20 13.16
CA GLN A 150 3.91 -4.23 11.86
C GLN A 150 2.65 -3.35 11.79
N GLU A 151 1.86 -3.28 12.87
CA GLU A 151 0.66 -2.44 12.92
C GLU A 151 1.00 -0.95 12.97
N ARG A 152 1.96 -0.57 13.83
CA ARG A 152 2.40 0.83 13.98
C ARG A 152 3.02 1.38 12.71
N MET A 153 3.80 0.55 12.00
CA MET A 153 4.37 0.91 10.72
C MET A 153 3.27 1.18 9.69
N LEU A 154 2.28 0.30 9.56
CA LEU A 154 1.18 0.54 8.61
C LEU A 154 0.29 1.71 9.02
N LYS A 155 -0.01 1.88 10.32
CA LYS A 155 -0.72 3.06 10.83
C LYS A 155 -0.03 4.35 10.42
N TYR A 156 1.30 4.43 10.53
CA TYR A 156 2.04 5.60 10.08
C TYR A 156 1.99 5.77 8.55
N LEU A 157 2.14 4.69 7.79
CA LEU A 157 2.13 4.74 6.33
C LEU A 157 0.75 5.09 5.74
N GLY A 158 -0.33 4.82 6.45
CA GLY A 158 -1.70 5.19 6.09
C GLY A 158 -2.17 6.52 6.68
N ALA A 159 -1.44 7.10 7.62
CA ALA A 159 -1.82 8.34 8.29
C ALA A 159 -1.68 9.54 7.35
N ASP A 160 -2.69 10.41 7.34
CA ASP A 160 -2.61 11.72 6.71
C ASP A 160 -1.88 12.76 7.58
N ASP A 161 -1.84 14.01 7.13
CA ASP A 161 -1.14 15.09 7.82
C ASP A 161 -1.74 15.43 9.19
N GLU A 162 -3.06 15.34 9.35
CA GLU A 162 -3.77 15.51 10.62
C GLU A 162 -3.38 14.43 11.64
N HIS A 163 -2.98 13.25 11.16
CA HIS A 163 -2.52 12.12 11.97
C HIS A 163 -0.98 11.93 11.98
N LEU A 164 -0.23 12.99 11.69
CA LEU A 164 1.24 13.03 11.69
C LEU A 164 1.93 12.14 10.65
N GLY A 165 1.20 11.73 9.61
CA GLY A 165 1.71 10.96 8.49
C GLY A 165 1.88 11.80 7.22
N HIS A 166 2.05 11.09 6.10
CA HIS A 166 2.30 11.67 4.79
C HIS A 166 1.40 11.09 3.69
N HIS A 167 0.36 10.35 4.07
CA HIS A 167 -0.60 9.85 3.12
C HIS A 167 -1.55 10.99 2.67
N PRO A 168 -2.02 11.05 1.42
CA PRO A 168 -2.88 12.17 0.96
C PRO A 168 -4.27 12.23 1.61
N PHE A 169 -4.72 11.13 2.21
CA PHE A 169 -6.00 10.99 2.92
C PHE A 169 -5.86 9.88 3.99
N GLN A 170 -6.76 9.78 4.95
CA GLN A 170 -6.61 8.83 6.06
C GLN A 170 -6.92 7.39 5.62
N ILE A 171 -6.00 6.46 5.88
CA ILE A 171 -6.22 5.01 5.77
C ILE A 171 -6.10 4.38 7.15
N ASP A 172 -7.22 3.89 7.65
CA ASP A 172 -7.28 3.12 8.89
C ASP A 172 -7.15 1.62 8.59
N PHE A 173 -5.99 1.07 8.90
CA PHE A 173 -5.76 -0.36 8.79
C PHE A 173 -6.47 -1.11 9.93
N VAL A 174 -7.42 -1.97 9.56
CA VAL A 174 -8.15 -2.85 10.47
C VAL A 174 -7.55 -4.25 10.41
N PHE A 175 -6.88 -4.65 11.48
CA PHE A 175 -6.11 -5.89 11.55
C PHE A 175 -6.95 -7.07 12.05
N THR A 176 -6.80 -8.24 11.44
CA THR A 176 -7.49 -9.47 11.86
C THR A 176 -6.64 -10.72 11.62
N ASP A 177 -6.79 -11.73 12.49
CA ASP A 177 -6.23 -13.08 12.33
C ASP A 177 -7.20 -14.03 11.59
N LYS A 178 -8.36 -13.52 11.18
CA LYS A 178 -9.40 -14.29 10.47
C LYS A 178 -9.46 -13.87 9.01
N PRO A 179 -9.82 -14.79 8.09
CA PRO A 179 -10.04 -14.46 6.68
C PRO A 179 -11.13 -13.39 6.46
N THR A 180 -12.05 -13.25 7.42
CA THR A 180 -13.14 -12.28 7.35
C THR A 180 -13.23 -11.45 8.62
N TYR A 181 -13.70 -10.21 8.49
CA TYR A 181 -14.01 -9.29 9.57
C TYR A 181 -15.46 -8.83 9.47
N THR A 182 -16.22 -8.93 10.56
CA THR A 182 -17.63 -8.50 10.60
C THR A 182 -17.74 -7.19 11.34
N LEU A 183 -18.26 -6.16 10.67
CA LEU A 183 -18.52 -4.83 11.23
C LEU A 183 -20.02 -4.56 11.14
N GLY A 184 -20.74 -4.69 12.26
CA GLY A 184 -22.19 -4.58 12.28
C GLY A 184 -22.85 -5.69 11.44
N SER A 185 -23.51 -5.31 10.34
CA SER A 185 -24.16 -6.25 9.41
C SER A 185 -23.32 -6.59 8.17
N GLU A 186 -22.18 -5.93 8.01
CA GLU A 186 -21.29 -6.10 6.85
C GLU A 186 -20.17 -7.09 7.18
N THR A 187 -19.76 -7.87 6.18
CA THR A 187 -18.62 -8.79 6.30
C THR A 187 -17.62 -8.49 5.21
N PHE A 188 -16.39 -8.21 5.64
CA PHE A 188 -15.25 -7.91 4.78
C PHE A 188 -14.34 -9.14 4.72
N THR A 189 -13.79 -9.43 3.55
CA THR A 189 -12.72 -10.40 3.37
C THR A 189 -11.40 -9.67 3.58
N ALA A 190 -10.60 -10.05 4.57
CA ALA A 190 -9.37 -9.35 4.84
C ALA A 190 -8.36 -9.56 3.71
N ALA A 191 -7.73 -8.49 3.23
CA ALA A 191 -6.68 -8.59 2.22
C ALA A 191 -5.51 -9.40 2.78
N ASN A 192 -5.14 -10.46 2.07
CA ASN A 192 -4.14 -11.42 2.51
C ASN A 192 -3.25 -11.89 1.35
N GLU A 193 -2.64 -10.92 0.67
CA GLU A 193 -1.78 -11.20 -0.47
C GLU A 193 -0.46 -11.86 -0.03
N MET A 194 0.10 -12.72 -0.89
CA MET A 194 1.38 -13.38 -0.62
C MET A 194 2.50 -12.35 -0.47
N THR A 195 3.39 -12.52 0.51
CA THR A 195 4.57 -11.65 0.69
C THR A 195 5.86 -12.41 0.40
N TYR A 196 6.89 -11.66 0.00
CA TYR A 196 8.24 -12.17 -0.20
C TYR A 196 9.12 -11.89 1.02
N LYS A 197 9.80 -12.89 1.55
CA LYS A 197 10.83 -12.72 2.57
C LYS A 197 12.00 -11.90 2.00
N CYS A 198 12.71 -11.17 2.85
CA CYS A 198 13.89 -10.43 2.40
C CYS A 198 15.04 -11.37 1.97
N SER A 199 15.01 -12.64 2.39
CA SER A 199 16.00 -13.68 2.06
C SER A 199 15.74 -14.39 0.73
N GLU A 200 14.63 -14.13 0.05
CA GLU A 200 14.27 -14.77 -1.22
C GLU A 200 14.15 -13.77 -2.37
N SER A 201 14.24 -14.30 -3.60
CA SER A 201 14.04 -13.52 -4.81
C SER A 201 12.56 -13.14 -4.96
N ALA A 202 12.30 -11.92 -5.40
CA ALA A 202 10.94 -11.40 -5.58
C ALA A 202 10.78 -10.88 -7.02
N ASN A 203 9.84 -11.46 -7.78
CA ASN A 203 9.55 -11.07 -9.17
C ASN A 203 10.81 -10.99 -10.07
N GLY A 204 11.68 -12.00 -10.00
CA GLY A 204 12.92 -12.06 -10.78
C GLY A 204 14.03 -11.12 -10.29
N GLN A 205 13.78 -10.31 -9.25
CA GLN A 205 14.79 -9.49 -8.59
C GLN A 205 15.58 -10.31 -7.56
N PRO A 206 16.87 -10.01 -7.33
CA PRO A 206 17.67 -10.73 -6.35
C PRO A 206 17.11 -10.57 -4.94
N LYS A 207 17.43 -11.52 -4.06
CA LYS A 207 17.20 -11.39 -2.62
C LYS A 207 17.92 -10.15 -2.08
N CYS A 208 17.49 -9.66 -0.92
CA CYS A 208 18.11 -8.50 -0.30
C CYS A 208 19.54 -8.82 0.14
N GLU A 209 20.42 -7.81 0.11
CA GLU A 209 21.79 -7.95 0.62
C GLU A 209 21.79 -8.18 2.14
N CYS A 210 22.81 -8.89 2.64
CA CYS A 210 22.98 -9.19 4.07
C CYS A 210 22.93 -7.92 4.96
N ALA A 211 23.43 -6.79 4.46
CA ALA A 211 23.39 -5.49 5.14
C ALA A 211 21.97 -4.94 5.39
N HIS A 212 20.98 -5.43 4.64
CA HIS A 212 19.57 -5.03 4.72
C HIS A 212 18.66 -6.15 5.23
N CYS A 213 19.17 -7.39 5.29
CA CYS A 213 18.42 -8.56 5.71
C CYS A 213 19.36 -9.62 6.30
N LYS A 214 19.38 -9.75 7.63
CA LYS A 214 20.21 -10.76 8.30
C LYS A 214 19.87 -12.19 7.89
N ALA A 215 18.60 -12.45 7.55
CA ALA A 215 18.16 -13.77 7.08
C ALA A 215 18.62 -14.10 5.65
N ALA A 216 19.16 -13.11 4.91
CA ALA A 216 19.75 -13.32 3.58
C ALA A 216 21.25 -13.64 3.63
N CYS A 217 21.87 -13.51 4.81
CA CYS A 217 23.14 -14.11 5.18
C CYS A 217 22.87 -15.59 5.55
#